data_AF-A0A7X4K9Q1-F1
#
_entry.id   AF-A0A7X4K9Q1-F1
#
_cell.length_a   1.000
_cell.length_b   1.000
_cell.length_c   1.000
_cell.angle_alpha   90.00
_cell.angle_beta   90.00
_cell.angle_gamma   90.00
#
_symmetry.space_group_name_H-M   'P 1'
#
loop_
_entity.id
_entity.type
_entity.pdbx_description
1 polymer ?
#
loop_
_entity_poly.entity_id
_entity_poly.type
_entity_poly.pdbx_seq_one_letter_code
_entity_poly.pdbx_strand_id
1 'polypeptide(L)'
;MSIWTYITRHRAVFLFVGTLLAALGSLASDPDSGWATALGGLAMLQGIWAVAASHMIRKKLLDYPAADMSKLFETAGKESTGAGLALIAIAIVLVGLLLVFSPRAHAADQLPAGAVKYMPLLKSEQQRLWPDHPRPVLLASLVEQESCISLRSRGCWNPGAKLKTEREEGAGVGQITRAYRADGSTRFDALADLRGQYGAELGALTWSTVYQRPDLQFRALVLMSRDSARQFRQAPAALEFGDAGYNGGPGGVQRERRACALAKACDPAHWFGHVEHHCLKSRQPLYGGRSACDINREHVHNVFKVRVQKYLAAWSVS
;
A
#
# COMPACT_ATOMS: atom_id res chain seq x y z
N MET A 1 -21.64 43.39 -26.37
CA MET A 1 -20.79 43.67 -25.19
C MET A 1 -19.39 43.14 -25.50
N SER A 2 -18.36 43.97 -25.44
CA SER A 2 -17.00 43.61 -25.90
C SER A 2 -16.32 42.63 -24.92
N ILE A 3 -15.62 41.61 -25.43
CA ILE A 3 -14.81 40.68 -24.62
C ILE A 3 -13.84 41.43 -23.68
N TRP A 4 -13.35 42.59 -24.12
CA TRP A 4 -12.48 43.46 -23.34
C TRP A 4 -13.11 43.96 -22.04
N THR A 5 -14.41 44.24 -22.02
CA THR A 5 -15.11 44.69 -20.80
C THR A 5 -15.34 43.56 -19.81
N TYR A 6 -15.16 42.30 -20.21
CA TYR A 6 -15.29 41.14 -19.33
C TYR A 6 -13.94 40.78 -18.69
N ILE A 7 -12.86 40.85 -19.47
CA ILE A 7 -11.49 40.50 -19.05
C ILE A 7 -10.90 41.56 -18.10
N THR A 8 -11.27 42.84 -18.27
CA THR A 8 -10.76 43.96 -17.44
C THR A 8 -11.48 44.13 -16.10
N ARG A 9 -12.52 43.33 -15.81
CA ARG A 9 -13.17 43.38 -14.49
C ARG A 9 -12.19 42.94 -13.42
N HIS A 10 -12.13 43.66 -12.30
CA HIS A 10 -11.26 43.37 -11.16
C HIS A 10 -11.25 41.88 -10.78
N ARG A 11 -12.42 41.24 -10.75
CA ARG A 11 -12.55 39.79 -10.47
C ARG A 11 -11.79 38.89 -11.46
N ALA A 12 -11.80 39.22 -12.75
CA ALA A 12 -11.13 38.44 -13.78
C ALA A 12 -9.62 38.64 -13.70
N VAL A 13 -9.17 39.89 -13.49
CA VAL A 13 -7.75 40.21 -13.27
C VAL A 13 -7.23 39.50 -12.01
N PHE A 14 -7.94 39.59 -10.89
CA PHE A 14 -7.54 38.96 -9.63
C PHE A 14 -7.43 37.43 -9.74
N LEU A 15 -8.42 36.77 -10.35
CA LEU A 15 -8.39 35.33 -10.55
C LEU A 15 -7.27 34.91 -11.50
N PHE A 16 -7.08 35.63 -12.61
CA PHE A 16 -6.09 35.26 -13.62
C PHE A 16 -4.66 35.49 -13.12
N VAL A 17 -4.37 36.66 -12.56
CA VAL A 17 -3.07 37.00 -11.99
C VAL A 17 -2.77 36.13 -10.77
N GLY A 18 -3.74 35.94 -9.87
CA GLY A 18 -3.59 35.09 -8.70
C GLY A 18 -3.29 33.63 -9.05
N THR A 19 -3.97 33.08 -10.07
CA THR A 19 -3.70 31.71 -10.55
C THR A 19 -2.31 31.60 -11.18
N LEU A 20 -1.88 32.62 -11.93
CA LEU A 20 -0.56 32.64 -12.55
C LEU A 20 0.56 32.71 -11.50
N LEU A 21 0.39 33.55 -10.47
CA LEU A 21 1.32 33.63 -9.34
C LEU A 21 1.36 32.33 -8.53
N ALA A 22 0.22 31.70 -8.29
CA ALA A 22 0.16 30.40 -7.61
C ALA A 22 0.85 29.29 -8.42
N ALA A 23 0.67 29.26 -9.74
CA ALA A 23 1.33 28.30 -10.62
C ALA A 23 2.86 28.50 -10.65
N LEU A 24 3.31 29.75 -10.73
CA LEU A 24 4.73 30.10 -10.67
C LEU A 24 5.34 29.76 -9.30
N GLY A 25 4.62 30.03 -8.21
CA GLY A 25 5.02 29.65 -6.86
C GLY A 25 5.16 28.13 -6.71
N SER A 26 4.17 27.37 -7.19
CA SER A 26 4.21 25.90 -7.19
C SER A 26 5.43 25.37 -7.94
N LEU A 27 5.69 25.87 -9.16
CA LEU A 27 6.81 25.45 -9.98
C LEU A 27 8.16 25.78 -9.32
N ALA A 28 8.29 26.96 -8.70
CA ALA A 28 9.51 27.39 -8.02
C ALA A 28 9.79 26.58 -6.73
N SER A 29 8.75 26.08 -6.08
CA SER A 29 8.85 25.26 -4.86
C SER A 29 8.91 23.74 -5.12
N ASP A 30 8.90 23.32 -6.38
CA ASP A 30 8.78 21.92 -6.76
C ASP A 30 10.12 21.18 -6.55
N PRO A 31 10.17 20.17 -5.66
CA PRO A 31 11.39 19.40 -5.40
C PRO A 31 11.77 18.46 -6.55
N ASP A 32 10.86 18.17 -7.47
CA ASP A 32 10.98 17.17 -8.53
C ASP A 32 11.19 17.81 -9.91
N SER A 33 11.91 18.94 -9.98
CA SER A 33 12.22 19.67 -11.22
C SER A 33 10.98 20.02 -12.05
N GLY A 34 9.83 20.28 -11.40
CA GLY A 34 8.58 20.69 -12.05
C GLY A 34 7.60 19.55 -12.39
N TRP A 35 7.95 18.29 -12.10
CA TRP A 35 7.09 17.15 -12.43
C TRP A 35 5.84 17.08 -11.54
N ALA A 36 5.96 17.37 -10.24
CA ALA A 36 4.83 17.37 -9.32
C ALA A 36 3.83 18.49 -9.68
N THR A 37 4.34 19.65 -10.07
CA THR A 37 3.56 20.80 -10.55
C THR A 37 2.86 20.48 -11.87
N ALA A 38 3.50 19.76 -12.80
CA ALA A 38 2.88 19.32 -14.04
C ALA A 38 1.71 18.36 -13.80
N LEU A 39 1.88 17.38 -12.89
CA LEU A 39 0.81 16.47 -12.48
C LEU A 39 -0.34 17.20 -11.77
N GLY A 40 -0.03 18.17 -10.91
CA GLY A 40 -1.01 19.05 -10.28
C GLY A 40 -1.80 19.87 -11.32
N GLY A 41 -1.12 20.40 -12.33
CA GLY A 41 -1.74 21.13 -13.45
C GLY A 41 -2.68 20.26 -14.28
N LEU A 42 -2.30 19.00 -14.56
CA LEU A 42 -3.16 18.01 -15.21
C LEU A 42 -4.45 17.76 -14.41
N ALA A 43 -4.35 17.62 -13.09
CA ALA A 43 -5.51 17.45 -12.21
C ALA A 43 -6.44 18.69 -12.22
N MET A 44 -5.87 19.90 -12.25
CA MET A 44 -6.65 21.14 -12.37
C MET A 44 -7.37 21.23 -13.73
N LEU A 45 -6.69 20.89 -14.82
CA LEU A 45 -7.30 20.84 -16.15
C LEU A 45 -8.46 19.83 -16.19
N GLN A 46 -8.29 18.66 -15.58
CA GLN A 46 -9.37 17.68 -15.43
C GLN A 46 -10.57 18.27 -14.67
N GLY A 47 -10.33 19.01 -13.58
CA GLY A 47 -11.39 19.72 -12.84
C GLY A 47 -12.13 20.77 -13.68
N ILE A 48 -11.41 21.57 -14.46
CA ILE A 48 -12.00 22.55 -15.39
C ILE A 48 -12.87 21.85 -16.43
N TRP A 49 -12.35 20.77 -17.02
CA TRP A 49 -13.10 19.95 -17.98
C TRP A 49 -14.35 19.32 -17.36
N ALA A 50 -14.25 18.79 -16.15
CA ALA A 50 -15.39 18.20 -15.44
C ALA A 50 -16.51 19.23 -15.20
N VAL A 51 -16.16 20.46 -14.80
CA VAL A 51 -17.14 21.55 -14.61
C VAL A 51 -17.75 21.97 -15.95
N ALA A 52 -16.93 22.15 -16.99
CA ALA A 52 -17.39 22.54 -18.33
C ALA A 52 -18.33 21.47 -18.92
N ALA A 53 -17.94 20.20 -18.86
CA ALA A 53 -18.73 19.06 -19.30
C ALA A 53 -20.04 18.95 -18.51
N SER A 54 -19.99 19.05 -17.17
CA SER A 54 -21.18 19.03 -16.31
C SER A 54 -22.13 20.18 -16.65
N HIS A 55 -21.60 21.37 -16.93
CA HIS A 55 -22.42 22.51 -17.35
C HIS A 55 -23.10 22.27 -18.71
N MET A 56 -22.37 21.77 -19.71
CA MET A 56 -22.91 21.46 -21.03
C MET A 56 -23.97 20.35 -20.97
N ILE A 57 -23.67 19.27 -20.25
CA ILE A 57 -24.58 18.13 -20.07
C ILE A 57 -25.86 18.57 -19.36
N ARG A 58 -25.75 19.36 -18.28
CA ARG A 58 -26.91 19.92 -17.58
C ARG A 58 -27.80 20.72 -18.54
N LYS A 59 -27.23 21.58 -19.38
CA LYS A 59 -28.02 22.33 -20.38
C LYS A 59 -28.75 21.36 -21.31
N LYS A 60 -28.07 20.36 -21.86
CA LYS A 60 -28.68 19.39 -22.79
C LYS A 60 -29.73 18.50 -22.14
N LEU A 61 -29.56 18.10 -20.89
CA LEU A 61 -30.54 17.32 -20.14
C LEU A 61 -31.82 18.09 -19.81
N LEU A 62 -31.80 19.43 -19.86
CA LEU A 62 -32.91 20.29 -19.43
C LEU A 62 -33.36 21.26 -20.55
N ASP A 63 -33.11 20.88 -21.80
CA ASP A 63 -33.41 21.66 -23.02
C ASP A 63 -34.47 20.96 -23.87
N TYR A 64 -35.49 20.39 -23.22
CA TYR A 64 -36.67 19.84 -23.88
C TYR A 64 -37.96 20.34 -23.24
N PRO A 65 -39.09 20.40 -23.96
CA PRO A 65 -40.27 21.18 -23.55
C PRO A 65 -40.84 20.85 -22.16
N ALA A 66 -40.73 19.59 -21.73
CA ALA A 66 -41.22 19.12 -20.43
C ALA A 66 -40.27 19.39 -19.24
N ALA A 67 -39.02 19.81 -19.50
CA ALA A 67 -38.02 20.12 -18.47
C ALA A 67 -37.26 21.42 -18.76
N ASP A 68 -37.86 22.32 -19.54
CA ASP A 68 -37.26 23.60 -19.92
C ASP A 68 -36.93 24.43 -18.68
N MET A 69 -35.64 24.62 -18.48
CA MET A 69 -35.13 25.27 -17.28
C MET A 69 -35.49 26.77 -17.23
N SER A 70 -35.64 27.43 -18.37
CA SER A 70 -35.99 28.86 -18.40
C SER A 70 -37.42 29.05 -17.92
N LYS A 71 -38.35 28.23 -18.44
CA LYS A 71 -39.77 28.23 -18.01
C LYS A 71 -39.93 27.82 -16.55
N LEU A 72 -39.15 26.83 -16.11
CA LEU A 72 -39.14 26.38 -14.72
C LEU A 72 -38.70 27.51 -13.79
N PHE A 73 -37.61 28.21 -14.08
CA PHE A 73 -37.11 29.31 -13.24
C PHE A 73 -38.00 30.56 -13.30
N GLU A 74 -38.60 30.86 -14.45
CA GLU A 74 -39.56 31.96 -14.56
C GLU A 74 -40.81 31.72 -13.70
N THR A 75 -41.29 30.47 -13.66
CA THR A 75 -42.44 30.08 -12.84
C THR A 75 -42.08 30.01 -11.36
N ALA A 76 -40.97 29.33 -11.05
CA ALA A 76 -40.47 29.16 -9.69
C ALA A 76 -40.08 30.48 -9.03
N GLY A 77 -39.58 31.45 -9.80
CA GLY A 77 -39.14 32.77 -9.31
C GLY A 77 -40.29 33.66 -8.80
N LYS A 78 -41.55 33.29 -9.05
CA LYS A 78 -42.72 34.03 -8.56
C LYS A 78 -42.94 33.88 -7.06
N GLU A 79 -42.35 32.85 -6.44
CA GLU A 79 -42.46 32.57 -5.01
C GLU A 79 -41.09 32.19 -4.43
N SER A 80 -40.79 32.66 -3.22
CA SER A 80 -39.49 32.38 -2.58
C SER A 80 -39.24 30.87 -2.38
N THR A 81 -40.28 30.10 -2.03
CA THR A 81 -40.20 28.64 -1.88
C THR A 81 -39.93 27.95 -3.21
N GLY A 82 -40.63 28.35 -4.29
CA GLY A 82 -40.41 27.82 -5.64
C GLY A 82 -38.97 28.05 -6.10
N ALA A 83 -38.47 29.28 -5.94
CA ALA A 83 -37.10 29.64 -6.30
C ALA A 83 -36.06 28.81 -5.54
N GLY A 84 -36.27 28.59 -4.23
CA GLY A 84 -35.41 27.75 -3.40
C GLY A 84 -35.36 26.29 -3.89
N LEU A 85 -36.51 25.69 -4.18
CA LEU A 85 -36.60 24.31 -4.68
C LEU A 85 -35.92 24.14 -6.04
N ALA A 86 -36.09 25.10 -6.96
CA ALA A 86 -35.44 25.07 -8.26
C ALA A 86 -33.90 25.13 -8.15
N LEU A 87 -33.36 25.94 -7.22
CA LEU A 87 -31.92 26.01 -6.96
C LEU A 87 -31.38 24.70 -6.36
N ILE A 88 -32.10 24.09 -5.41
CA ILE A 88 -31.71 22.81 -4.81
C ILE A 88 -31.70 21.71 -5.88
N ALA A 89 -32.72 21.64 -6.74
CA ALA A 89 -32.77 20.66 -7.82
C ALA A 89 -31.56 20.79 -8.77
N ILE A 90 -31.19 22.02 -9.15
CA ILE A 90 -29.98 22.26 -9.95
C ILE A 90 -28.73 21.83 -9.21
N ALA A 91 -28.61 22.14 -7.91
CA ALA A 91 -27.44 21.77 -7.12
C ALA A 91 -27.27 20.25 -7.06
N ILE A 92 -28.35 19.50 -6.86
CA ILE A 92 -28.34 18.02 -6.86
C ILE A 92 -27.89 17.47 -8.21
N VAL A 93 -28.43 17.99 -9.32
CA VAL A 93 -28.03 17.56 -10.67
C VAL A 93 -26.56 17.88 -10.94
N LEU A 94 -26.09 19.06 -10.56
CA LEU A 94 -24.69 19.45 -10.71
C LEU A 94 -23.76 18.57 -9.88
N VAL A 95 -24.10 18.29 -8.61
CA VAL A 95 -23.34 17.37 -7.76
C VAL A 95 -23.32 15.98 -8.39
N GLY A 96 -24.46 15.46 -8.84
CA GLY A 96 -24.55 14.17 -9.52
C GLY A 96 -23.65 14.09 -10.75
N LEU A 97 -23.65 15.12 -11.59
CA LEU A 97 -22.79 15.19 -12.78
C LEU A 97 -21.30 15.30 -12.41
N LEU A 98 -20.95 16.11 -11.40
CA LEU A 98 -19.56 16.22 -10.94
C LEU A 98 -19.05 14.92 -10.32
N LEU A 99 -19.90 14.15 -9.64
CA LEU A 99 -19.56 12.84 -9.10
C LEU A 99 -19.22 11.81 -10.19
N VAL A 100 -19.76 11.93 -11.41
CA VAL A 100 -19.37 11.09 -12.56
C VAL A 100 -17.91 11.30 -12.94
N PHE A 101 -17.42 12.54 -12.81
CA PHE A 101 -16.03 12.91 -13.12
C PHE A 101 -15.10 12.86 -11.91
N SER A 102 -15.64 12.57 -10.71
CA SER A 102 -14.82 12.37 -9.53
C SER A 102 -13.90 11.17 -9.73
N PRO A 103 -12.59 11.27 -9.42
CA PRO A 103 -11.73 10.11 -9.39
C PRO A 103 -12.34 9.10 -8.42
N ARG A 104 -12.78 7.95 -8.92
CA ARG A 104 -13.14 6.84 -8.03
C ARG A 104 -11.86 6.43 -7.33
N ALA A 105 -11.81 6.59 -6.00
CA ALA A 105 -10.75 6.04 -5.19
C ALA A 105 -10.84 4.51 -5.27
N HIS A 106 -10.17 3.91 -6.26
CA HIS A 106 -10.09 2.46 -6.46
C HIS A 106 -9.25 1.74 -5.39
N ALA A 107 -9.04 2.35 -4.22
CA ALA A 107 -8.22 1.78 -3.14
C ALA A 107 -8.82 0.48 -2.57
N ALA A 108 -10.15 0.33 -2.58
CA ALA A 108 -10.83 -0.84 -2.04
C ALA A 108 -10.68 -2.09 -2.93
N ASP A 109 -10.48 -1.93 -4.24
CA ASP A 109 -10.41 -3.07 -5.19
C ASP A 109 -9.02 -3.72 -5.27
N GLN A 110 -7.99 -3.11 -4.68
CA GLN A 110 -6.61 -3.61 -4.76
C GLN A 110 -6.13 -4.38 -3.51
N LEU A 111 -6.82 -4.22 -2.38
CA LEU A 111 -6.42 -4.85 -1.13
C LEU A 111 -7.11 -6.21 -0.95
N PRO A 112 -6.37 -7.27 -0.55
CA PRO A 112 -6.99 -8.52 -0.14
C PRO A 112 -8.00 -8.28 0.99
N ALA A 113 -9.13 -9.00 0.99
CA ALA A 113 -10.15 -8.85 2.03
C ALA A 113 -9.58 -9.09 3.45
N GLY A 114 -8.64 -10.04 3.59
CA GLY A 114 -7.94 -10.28 4.84
C GLY A 114 -7.07 -9.09 5.27
N ALA A 115 -6.48 -8.35 4.33
CA ALA A 115 -5.71 -7.14 4.64
C ALA A 115 -6.61 -6.05 5.22
N VAL A 116 -7.77 -5.79 4.60
CA VAL A 116 -8.75 -4.82 5.13
C VAL A 116 -9.16 -5.20 6.55
N LYS A 117 -9.35 -6.50 6.83
CA LYS A 117 -9.76 -7.00 8.14
C LYS A 117 -8.67 -6.90 9.20
N TYR A 118 -7.43 -7.28 8.88
CA TYR A 118 -6.39 -7.51 9.89
C TYR A 118 -5.25 -6.49 9.88
N MET A 119 -5.20 -5.57 8.93
CA MET A 119 -4.17 -4.53 8.89
C MET A 119 -4.18 -3.60 10.12
N PRO A 120 -5.33 -3.18 10.70
CA PRO A 120 -5.32 -2.43 11.96
C PRO A 120 -4.67 -3.21 13.11
N LEU A 121 -4.90 -4.53 13.17
CA LEU A 121 -4.27 -5.41 14.16
C LEU A 121 -2.74 -5.47 13.96
N LEU A 122 -2.28 -5.67 12.72
CA LEU A 122 -0.85 -5.63 12.39
C LEU A 122 -0.21 -4.29 12.77
N LYS A 123 -0.88 -3.17 12.46
CA LYS A 123 -0.41 -1.82 12.79
C LYS A 123 -0.30 -1.64 14.31
N SER A 124 -1.28 -2.12 15.08
CA SER A 124 -1.23 -2.04 16.54
C SER A 124 -0.04 -2.82 17.14
N GLU A 125 0.25 -4.03 16.64
CA GLU A 125 1.40 -4.82 17.09
C GLU A 125 2.73 -4.18 16.64
N GLN A 126 2.78 -3.58 15.43
CA GLN A 126 3.93 -2.81 14.98
C GLN A 126 4.21 -1.63 15.90
N GLN A 127 3.20 -0.81 16.20
CA GLN A 127 3.36 0.36 17.07
C GLN A 127 3.83 -0.03 18.47
N ARG A 128 3.32 -1.15 18.99
CA ARG A 128 3.69 -1.64 20.33
C ARG A 128 5.11 -2.19 20.39
N LEU A 129 5.53 -2.94 19.38
CA LEU A 129 6.77 -3.74 19.43
C LEU A 129 7.94 -3.15 18.64
N TRP A 130 7.66 -2.29 17.68
CA TRP A 130 8.64 -1.64 16.82
C TRP A 130 8.18 -0.23 16.41
N PRO A 131 7.95 0.68 17.39
CA PRO A 131 7.39 2.00 17.13
C PRO A 131 8.23 2.86 16.19
N ASP A 132 9.55 2.69 16.22
CA ASP A 132 10.56 3.40 15.42
C ASP A 132 10.88 2.72 14.09
N HIS A 133 10.01 1.82 13.59
CA HIS A 133 10.19 1.18 12.28
C HIS A 133 10.30 2.26 11.17
N PRO A 134 11.39 2.30 10.37
CA PRO A 134 11.61 3.37 9.38
C PRO A 134 10.56 3.43 8.26
N ARG A 135 10.04 2.26 7.85
CA ARG A 135 8.97 2.13 6.83
C ARG A 135 7.92 1.05 7.20
N PRO A 136 7.03 1.30 8.17
CA PRO A 136 6.20 0.27 8.81
C PRO A 136 5.22 -0.42 7.86
N VAL A 137 4.79 0.26 6.79
CA VAL A 137 3.95 -0.29 5.71
C VAL A 137 4.54 -1.54 5.04
N LEU A 138 5.87 -1.74 5.11
CA LEU A 138 6.51 -2.94 4.58
C LEU A 138 6.03 -4.22 5.28
N LEU A 139 5.59 -4.16 6.53
CA LEU A 139 5.05 -5.33 7.23
C LEU A 139 3.77 -5.85 6.57
N ALA A 140 2.92 -4.98 6.02
CA ALA A 140 1.75 -5.40 5.24
C ALA A 140 2.18 -6.09 3.93
N SER A 141 3.27 -5.62 3.33
CA SER A 141 3.85 -6.22 2.13
C SER A 141 4.47 -7.58 2.41
N LEU A 142 5.12 -7.73 3.56
CA LEU A 142 5.67 -8.99 4.07
C LEU A 142 4.55 -10.01 4.31
N VAL A 143 3.47 -9.63 5.00
CA VAL A 143 2.31 -10.52 5.20
C VAL A 143 1.75 -11.02 3.87
N GLU A 144 1.63 -10.14 2.87
CA GLU A 144 1.17 -10.56 1.55
C GLU A 144 2.15 -11.53 0.89
N GLN A 145 3.45 -11.25 0.98
CA GLN A 145 4.49 -12.12 0.40
C GLN A 145 4.48 -13.52 1.03
N GLU A 146 4.23 -13.62 2.34
CA GLU A 146 4.23 -14.89 3.07
C GLU A 146 2.93 -15.70 2.88
N SER A 147 1.79 -15.03 2.75
CA SER A 147 0.48 -15.70 2.81
C SER A 147 -0.27 -15.81 1.49
N CYS A 148 0.08 -15.00 0.48
CA CYS A 148 -0.72 -14.86 -0.74
C CYS A 148 -0.04 -15.50 -1.96
N ILE A 149 -0.55 -16.66 -2.39
CA ILE A 149 -0.28 -17.22 -3.72
C ILE A 149 -0.86 -16.29 -4.81
N SER A 150 -2.06 -15.79 -4.56
CA SER A 150 -2.68 -14.69 -5.30
C SER A 150 -3.53 -13.84 -4.36
N LEU A 151 -3.91 -12.63 -4.76
CA LEU A 151 -4.73 -11.73 -3.93
C LEU A 151 -6.13 -12.28 -3.62
N ARG A 152 -6.59 -13.26 -4.40
CA ARG A 152 -7.89 -13.94 -4.23
C ARG A 152 -7.76 -15.33 -3.62
N SER A 153 -6.53 -15.79 -3.35
CA SER A 153 -6.31 -17.11 -2.76
C SER A 153 -6.84 -17.16 -1.33
N ARG A 154 -7.39 -18.31 -0.92
CA ARG A 154 -7.99 -18.51 0.41
C ARG A 154 -7.01 -18.29 1.57
N GLY A 155 -5.71 -18.46 1.32
CA GLY A 155 -4.65 -18.25 2.30
C GLY A 155 -4.23 -16.79 2.47
N CYS A 156 -4.55 -15.93 1.50
CA CYS A 156 -4.06 -14.56 1.48
C CYS A 156 -4.58 -13.75 2.67
N TRP A 157 -3.67 -13.26 3.51
CA TRP A 157 -4.00 -12.55 4.75
C TRP A 157 -4.95 -13.32 5.69
N ASN A 158 -4.86 -14.66 5.69
CA ASN A 158 -5.74 -15.50 6.49
C ASN A 158 -4.98 -16.18 7.64
N PRO A 159 -5.20 -15.78 8.90
CA PRO A 159 -4.62 -16.44 10.07
C PRO A 159 -5.02 -17.91 10.23
N GLY A 160 -6.17 -18.30 9.67
CA GLY A 160 -6.62 -19.69 9.64
C GLY A 160 -6.01 -20.53 8.51
N ALA A 161 -5.17 -19.94 7.65
CA ALA A 161 -4.52 -20.67 6.57
C ALA A 161 -3.61 -21.78 7.12
N LYS A 162 -3.69 -22.95 6.51
CA LYS A 162 -2.96 -24.14 6.95
C LYS A 162 -2.35 -24.86 5.76
N LEU A 163 -1.03 -24.97 5.77
CA LEU A 163 -0.30 -25.90 4.91
C LEU A 163 0.07 -27.10 5.77
N LYS A 164 -0.58 -28.25 5.60
CA LYS A 164 -0.24 -29.46 6.34
C LYS A 164 0.06 -30.60 5.38
N THR A 165 1.27 -31.14 5.49
CA THR A 165 1.74 -32.32 4.79
C THR A 165 2.34 -33.31 5.80
N GLU A 166 2.76 -34.48 5.33
CA GLU A 166 3.53 -35.43 6.16
C GLU A 166 4.88 -34.86 6.61
N ARG A 167 5.42 -33.89 5.86
CA ARG A 167 6.75 -33.31 6.11
C ARG A 167 6.72 -32.05 6.95
N GLU A 168 5.61 -31.30 6.93
CA GLU A 168 5.54 -30.01 7.61
C GLU A 168 4.11 -29.54 7.88
N GLU A 169 3.99 -28.66 8.87
CA GLU A 169 2.80 -27.86 9.13
C GLU A 169 3.19 -26.38 9.21
N GLY A 170 2.72 -25.60 8.25
CA GLY A 170 2.80 -24.14 8.19
C GLY A 170 1.48 -23.50 8.61
N ALA A 171 1.56 -22.48 9.47
CA ALA A 171 0.40 -21.83 10.07
C ALA A 171 0.31 -20.34 9.74
N GLY A 172 -0.84 -19.96 9.19
CA GLY A 172 -1.35 -18.59 9.17
C GLY A 172 -0.56 -17.60 8.32
N VAL A 173 -0.63 -16.33 8.70
CA VAL A 173 -0.18 -15.20 7.86
C VAL A 173 1.33 -15.08 7.70
N GLY A 174 2.10 -15.63 8.65
CA GLY A 174 3.57 -15.65 8.61
C GLY A 174 4.15 -17.04 8.31
N GLN A 175 3.30 -18.01 7.93
CA GLN A 175 3.69 -19.41 7.67
C GLN A 175 4.62 -19.99 8.74
N ILE A 176 4.29 -19.80 10.02
CA ILE A 176 5.06 -20.36 11.15
C ILE A 176 5.08 -21.89 11.00
N THR A 177 6.27 -22.48 10.90
CA THR A 177 6.43 -23.86 10.42
C THR A 177 7.03 -24.77 11.48
N ARG A 178 6.50 -25.99 11.59
CA ARG A 178 7.22 -27.15 12.12
C ARG A 178 7.39 -28.19 11.02
N ALA A 179 8.53 -28.88 11.01
CA ALA A 179 8.79 -29.96 10.09
C ALA A 179 9.06 -31.27 10.84
N TYR A 180 8.72 -32.38 10.19
CA TYR A 180 8.82 -33.72 10.74
C TYR A 180 9.89 -34.55 10.02
N ARG A 181 10.46 -35.52 10.73
CA ARG A 181 11.23 -36.61 10.13
C ARG A 181 10.27 -37.71 9.63
N ALA A 182 10.81 -38.67 8.88
CA ALA A 182 10.05 -39.79 8.34
C ALA A 182 9.39 -40.67 9.44
N ASP A 183 9.96 -40.71 10.64
CA ASP A 183 9.42 -41.41 11.81
C ASP A 183 8.33 -40.62 12.56
N GLY A 184 7.96 -39.43 12.07
CA GLY A 184 6.99 -38.53 12.70
C GLY A 184 7.57 -37.66 13.82
N SER A 185 8.83 -37.83 14.20
CA SER A 185 9.48 -36.96 15.19
C SER A 185 9.68 -35.54 14.65
N THR A 186 9.62 -34.55 15.54
CA THR A 186 9.83 -33.15 15.14
C THR A 186 11.29 -32.91 14.79
N ARG A 187 11.55 -32.39 13.58
CA ARG A 187 12.88 -32.01 13.10
C ARG A 187 13.23 -30.59 13.54
N PHE A 188 12.29 -29.65 13.38
CA PHE A 188 12.37 -28.30 13.93
C PHE A 188 10.95 -27.77 14.16
N ASP A 189 10.82 -26.79 15.06
CA ASP A 189 9.55 -26.16 15.40
C ASP A 189 9.77 -24.66 15.65
N ALA A 190 9.53 -23.85 14.61
CA ALA A 190 9.71 -22.41 14.69
C ALA A 190 8.78 -21.77 15.73
N LEU A 191 7.60 -22.33 15.95
CA LEU A 191 6.67 -21.82 16.95
C LEU A 191 7.25 -22.04 18.36
N ALA A 192 7.78 -23.22 18.64
CA ALA A 192 8.42 -23.51 19.93
C ALA A 192 9.63 -22.59 20.18
N ASP A 193 10.46 -22.38 19.16
CA ASP A 193 11.61 -21.47 19.24
C ASP A 193 11.17 -20.03 19.53
N LEU A 194 10.15 -19.53 18.82
CA LEU A 194 9.57 -18.20 19.04
C LEU A 194 9.01 -18.03 20.45
N ARG A 195 8.33 -19.03 20.99
CA ARG A 195 7.85 -19.00 22.38
C ARG A 195 9.00 -18.97 23.37
N GLY A 196 10.04 -19.76 23.13
CA GLY A 196 11.24 -19.76 23.97
C GLY A 196 11.92 -18.39 23.99
N GLN A 197 12.03 -17.75 22.82
CA GLN A 197 12.66 -16.45 22.68
C GLN A 197 11.81 -15.29 23.22
N TYR A 198 10.48 -15.35 23.05
CA TYR A 198 9.57 -14.25 23.36
C TYR A 198 8.46 -14.66 24.34
N GLY A 199 8.77 -15.45 25.37
CA GLY A 199 7.77 -16.07 26.25
C GLY A 199 6.71 -15.11 26.84
N ALA A 200 7.11 -13.89 27.22
CA ALA A 200 6.17 -12.87 27.71
C ALA A 200 5.17 -12.41 26.64
N GLU A 201 5.59 -12.40 25.38
CA GLU A 201 4.83 -11.88 24.24
C GLU A 201 4.03 -12.97 23.53
N LEU A 202 4.59 -14.18 23.43
CA LEU A 202 4.11 -15.29 22.61
C LEU A 202 3.82 -16.55 23.43
N GLY A 203 3.85 -16.51 24.76
CA GLY A 203 3.67 -17.69 25.61
C GLY A 203 2.38 -18.48 25.34
N ALA A 204 1.31 -17.80 24.94
CA ALA A 204 0.02 -18.40 24.58
C ALA A 204 -0.11 -18.84 23.11
N LEU A 205 0.88 -18.54 22.26
CA LEU A 205 0.92 -19.01 20.88
C LEU A 205 1.39 -20.46 20.91
N THR A 206 0.52 -21.43 20.61
CA THR A 206 0.81 -22.87 20.60
C THR A 206 0.25 -23.48 19.33
N TRP A 207 0.65 -24.71 18.97
CA TRP A 207 0.03 -25.41 17.84
C TRP A 207 -1.49 -25.64 18.01
N SER A 208 -2.02 -25.61 19.25
CA SER A 208 -3.45 -25.69 19.51
C SER A 208 -4.18 -24.36 19.42
N THR A 209 -3.48 -23.23 19.51
CA THR A 209 -4.07 -21.87 19.48
C THR A 209 -3.67 -21.05 18.26
N VAL A 210 -2.65 -21.49 17.49
CA VAL A 210 -2.03 -20.70 16.42
C VAL A 210 -3.07 -20.21 15.42
N TYR A 211 -4.02 -21.05 15.00
CA TYR A 211 -5.05 -20.69 14.02
C TYR A 211 -6.16 -19.78 14.56
N GLN A 212 -6.27 -19.65 15.90
CA GLN A 212 -7.29 -18.85 16.58
C GLN A 212 -6.74 -17.54 17.15
N ARG A 213 -5.42 -17.35 17.12
CA ARG A 213 -4.72 -16.19 17.71
C ARG A 213 -4.05 -15.33 16.63
N PRO A 214 -4.84 -14.62 15.80
CA PRO A 214 -4.29 -13.75 14.76
C PRO A 214 -3.38 -12.67 15.35
N ASP A 215 -3.72 -12.15 16.52
CA ASP A 215 -2.93 -11.17 17.28
C ASP A 215 -1.51 -11.68 17.53
N LEU A 216 -1.37 -12.93 17.99
CA LEU A 216 -0.07 -13.52 18.28
C LEU A 216 0.72 -13.92 17.01
N GLN A 217 0.03 -14.25 15.91
CA GLN A 217 0.71 -14.47 14.62
C GLN A 217 1.32 -13.16 14.09
N PHE A 218 0.56 -12.06 14.09
CA PHE A 218 1.09 -10.76 13.66
C PHE A 218 2.20 -10.28 14.59
N ARG A 219 2.04 -10.47 15.90
CA ARG A 219 3.07 -10.20 16.89
C ARG A 219 4.37 -10.94 16.59
N ALA A 220 4.29 -12.25 16.31
CA ALA A 220 5.45 -13.06 15.96
C ALA A 220 6.14 -12.53 14.70
N LEU A 221 5.38 -12.21 13.65
CA LEU A 221 5.91 -11.63 12.41
C LEU A 221 6.63 -10.30 12.65
N VAL A 222 6.06 -9.40 13.45
CA VAL A 222 6.69 -8.12 13.81
C VAL A 222 8.00 -8.35 14.56
N LEU A 223 8.01 -9.22 15.58
CA LEU A 223 9.19 -9.53 16.38
C LEU A 223 10.32 -10.13 15.52
N MET A 224 9.98 -11.10 14.66
CA MET A 224 10.93 -11.75 13.75
C MET A 224 11.51 -10.77 12.74
N SER A 225 10.67 -9.92 12.12
CA SER A 225 11.11 -8.92 11.14
C SER A 225 12.04 -7.90 11.80
N ARG A 226 11.65 -7.39 12.97
CA ARG A 226 12.43 -6.44 13.77
C ARG A 226 13.80 -7.00 14.13
N ASP A 227 13.85 -8.20 14.68
CA ASP A 227 15.10 -8.77 15.17
C ASP A 227 16.01 -9.24 14.02
N SER A 228 15.43 -9.58 12.86
CA SER A 228 16.21 -9.78 11.62
C SER A 228 16.85 -8.48 11.14
N ALA A 229 16.10 -7.37 11.10
CA ALA A 229 16.63 -6.07 10.68
C ALA A 229 17.66 -5.49 11.67
N ARG A 230 17.47 -5.68 12.98
CA ARG A 230 18.37 -5.18 14.04
C ARG A 230 19.82 -5.68 13.92
N GLN A 231 20.03 -6.84 13.31
CA GLN A 231 21.36 -7.38 13.04
C GLN A 231 22.14 -6.55 12.01
N PHE A 232 21.44 -5.74 11.21
CA PHE A 232 21.99 -4.91 10.15
C PHE A 232 21.77 -3.42 10.40
N ARG A 233 21.42 -3.01 11.62
CA ARG A 233 21.05 -1.62 11.99
C ARG A 233 22.07 -0.53 11.62
N GLN A 234 23.32 -0.90 11.37
CA GLN A 234 24.39 0.01 10.96
C GLN A 234 24.44 0.24 9.44
N ALA A 235 23.72 -0.56 8.65
CA ALA A 235 23.66 -0.42 7.21
C ALA A 235 22.42 0.40 6.80
N PRO A 236 22.53 1.29 5.79
CA PRO A 236 21.36 1.97 5.22
C PRO A 236 20.28 1.01 4.75
N ALA A 237 20.67 -0.15 4.18
CA ALA A 237 19.75 -1.19 3.72
C ALA A 237 19.35 -2.21 4.81
N ALA A 238 19.28 -1.78 6.09
CA ALA A 238 19.01 -2.67 7.22
C ALA A 238 17.70 -3.47 7.08
N LEU A 239 16.67 -2.84 6.49
CA LEU A 239 15.36 -3.48 6.31
C LEU A 239 15.41 -4.55 5.22
N GLU A 240 16.10 -4.30 4.10
CA GLU A 240 16.27 -5.27 3.01
C GLU A 240 17.10 -6.48 3.47
N PHE A 241 18.20 -6.23 4.20
CA PHE A 241 18.97 -7.31 4.81
C PHE A 241 18.16 -8.08 5.85
N GLY A 242 17.33 -7.36 6.62
CA GLY A 242 16.41 -7.94 7.58
C GLY A 242 15.38 -8.85 6.92
N ASP A 243 14.77 -8.42 5.82
CA ASP A 243 13.80 -9.21 5.05
C ASP A 243 14.44 -10.46 4.41
N ALA A 244 15.62 -10.29 3.80
CA ALA A 244 16.42 -11.42 3.32
C ALA A 244 16.77 -12.40 4.45
N GLY A 245 17.04 -11.87 5.65
CA GLY A 245 17.33 -12.63 6.86
C GLY A 245 16.10 -13.32 7.45
N TYR A 246 14.93 -12.68 7.39
CA TYR A 246 13.65 -13.25 7.79
C TYR A 246 13.34 -14.48 6.93
N ASN A 247 13.46 -14.35 5.60
CA ASN A 247 13.17 -15.42 4.66
C ASN A 247 14.23 -16.54 4.64
N GLY A 248 15.51 -16.18 4.77
CA GLY A 248 16.61 -17.10 4.48
C GLY A 248 17.69 -17.24 5.56
N GLY A 249 17.52 -16.60 6.72
CA GLY A 249 18.47 -16.59 7.82
C GLY A 249 19.54 -15.48 7.71
N PRO A 250 19.76 -14.69 8.78
CA PRO A 250 20.64 -13.52 8.74
C PRO A 250 22.14 -13.87 8.64
N GLY A 251 22.55 -15.03 9.18
CA GLY A 251 23.93 -15.51 9.04
C GLY A 251 24.33 -15.76 7.58
N GLY A 252 23.38 -16.16 6.73
CA GLY A 252 23.59 -16.27 5.28
C GLY A 252 23.82 -14.91 4.64
N VAL A 253 22.96 -13.94 4.96
CA VAL A 253 23.06 -12.56 4.45
C VAL A 253 24.41 -11.92 4.83
N GLN A 254 24.92 -12.14 6.05
CA GLN A 254 26.25 -11.64 6.43
C GLN A 254 27.40 -12.24 5.61
N ARG A 255 27.27 -13.49 5.11
CA ARG A 255 28.27 -14.06 4.19
C ARG A 255 28.17 -13.43 2.80
N GLU A 256 26.95 -13.15 2.33
CA GLU A 256 26.71 -12.49 1.05
C GLU A 256 27.22 -11.04 1.05
N ARG A 257 27.05 -10.31 2.17
CA ARG A 257 27.67 -8.99 2.38
C ARG A 257 29.19 -9.04 2.33
N ARG A 258 29.81 -10.07 2.94
CA ARG A 258 31.26 -10.28 2.84
C ARG A 258 31.71 -10.59 1.41
N ALA A 259 30.96 -11.42 0.68
CA ALA A 259 31.24 -11.71 -0.72
C ALA A 259 31.14 -10.45 -1.59
N CYS A 260 30.13 -9.61 -1.36
CA CYS A 260 30.02 -8.29 -1.99
C CYS A 260 31.23 -7.40 -1.66
N ALA A 261 31.66 -7.31 -0.41
CA ALA A 261 32.81 -6.49 -0.02
C ALA A 261 34.12 -6.90 -0.73
N LEU A 262 34.24 -8.15 -1.18
CA LEU A 262 35.38 -8.67 -1.93
C LEU A 262 35.21 -8.50 -3.46
N ALA A 263 34.01 -8.16 -3.93
CA ALA A 263 33.72 -8.01 -5.35
C ALA A 263 33.96 -6.57 -5.82
N LYS A 264 34.46 -6.43 -7.05
CA LYS A 264 34.65 -5.12 -7.67
C LYS A 264 33.29 -4.43 -7.87
N ALA A 265 33.22 -3.15 -7.51
CA ALA A 265 32.04 -2.29 -7.66
C ALA A 265 30.79 -2.76 -6.87
N CYS A 266 30.99 -3.41 -5.71
CA CYS A 266 29.89 -3.76 -4.81
C CYS A 266 30.02 -3.04 -3.46
N ASP A 267 28.92 -2.42 -3.00
CA ASP A 267 28.84 -1.80 -1.69
C ASP A 267 28.10 -2.73 -0.71
N PRO A 268 28.78 -3.29 0.32
CA PRO A 268 28.17 -4.22 1.27
C PRO A 268 27.18 -3.55 2.25
N ALA A 269 27.02 -2.23 2.20
CA ALA A 269 26.02 -1.48 2.96
C ALA A 269 24.68 -1.35 2.23
N HIS A 270 24.63 -1.65 0.92
CA HIS A 270 23.45 -1.54 0.07
C HIS A 270 22.98 -2.91 -0.42
N TRP A 271 21.66 -3.06 -0.58
CA TRP A 271 21.07 -4.30 -1.09
C TRP A 271 20.95 -4.30 -2.61
N PHE A 272 20.07 -3.42 -3.14
CA PHE A 272 19.74 -3.34 -4.55
C PHE A 272 20.95 -2.89 -5.37
N GLY A 273 21.23 -3.57 -6.49
CA GLY A 273 22.41 -3.32 -7.31
C GLY A 273 23.74 -3.78 -6.70
N HIS A 274 23.72 -4.36 -5.50
CA HIS A 274 24.92 -4.73 -4.75
C HIS A 274 24.80 -6.14 -4.17
N VAL A 275 24.52 -6.29 -2.86
CA VAL A 275 24.55 -7.60 -2.18
C VAL A 275 23.56 -8.61 -2.79
N GLU A 276 22.48 -8.16 -3.42
CA GLU A 276 21.54 -9.06 -4.09
C GLU A 276 22.19 -9.91 -5.21
N HIS A 277 23.25 -9.42 -5.84
CA HIS A 277 23.99 -10.15 -6.88
C HIS A 277 24.97 -11.21 -6.33
N HIS A 278 25.24 -11.19 -5.01
CA HIS A 278 26.24 -12.05 -4.36
C HIS A 278 25.60 -13.16 -3.51
N CYS A 279 24.52 -13.74 -4.02
CA CYS A 279 23.79 -14.80 -3.36
C CYS A 279 24.63 -16.09 -3.21
N LEU A 280 24.70 -16.59 -1.97
CA LEU A 280 25.45 -17.79 -1.59
C LEU A 280 24.53 -18.95 -1.16
N LYS A 281 23.21 -18.77 -1.27
CA LYS A 281 22.23 -19.85 -1.07
C LYS A 281 22.29 -20.85 -2.22
N SER A 282 21.71 -22.03 -1.98
CA SER A 282 21.62 -23.08 -3.00
C SER A 282 20.94 -22.54 -4.27
N ARG A 283 21.57 -22.82 -5.42
CA ARG A 283 21.01 -22.58 -6.76
C ARG A 283 20.28 -23.81 -7.31
N GLN A 284 20.21 -24.89 -6.54
CA GLN A 284 19.45 -26.08 -6.93
C GLN A 284 17.94 -25.77 -6.90
N PRO A 285 17.18 -26.20 -7.93
CA PRO A 285 15.74 -26.04 -7.95
C PRO A 285 15.07 -26.69 -6.74
N LEU A 286 14.10 -25.97 -6.16
CA LEU A 286 13.18 -26.43 -5.12
C LEU A 286 11.76 -26.47 -5.71
N TYR A 287 10.85 -25.65 -5.19
CA TYR A 287 9.45 -25.59 -5.62
C TYR A 287 9.29 -24.71 -6.86
N GLY A 288 8.46 -25.17 -7.81
CA GLY A 288 8.15 -24.40 -9.01
C GLY A 288 9.37 -24.06 -9.88
N GLY A 289 10.44 -24.87 -9.81
CA GLY A 289 11.68 -24.66 -10.57
C GLY A 289 12.60 -23.57 -10.02
N ARG A 290 12.25 -22.93 -8.89
CA ARG A 290 13.01 -21.82 -8.29
C ARG A 290 14.01 -22.33 -7.26
N SER A 291 15.19 -21.73 -7.21
CA SER A 291 16.18 -22.05 -6.18
C SER A 291 15.96 -21.28 -4.88
N ALA A 292 16.62 -21.69 -3.79
CA ALA A 292 16.62 -20.94 -2.53
C ALA A 292 17.18 -19.52 -2.71
N CYS A 293 18.09 -19.34 -3.67
CA CYS A 293 18.60 -18.05 -4.05
C CYS A 293 17.54 -17.16 -4.70
N ASP A 294 16.86 -17.69 -5.73
CA ASP A 294 15.82 -16.95 -6.47
C ASP A 294 14.68 -16.54 -5.54
N ILE A 295 14.26 -17.46 -4.67
CA ILE A 295 13.22 -17.22 -3.67
C ILE A 295 13.59 -16.05 -2.77
N ASN A 296 14.80 -16.03 -2.24
CA ASN A 296 15.25 -14.98 -1.33
C ASN A 296 15.39 -13.61 -2.00
N ARG A 297 15.89 -13.57 -3.24
CA ARG A 297 16.03 -12.29 -3.99
C ARG A 297 14.69 -11.72 -4.40
N GLU A 298 13.81 -12.58 -4.90
CA GLU A 298 12.45 -12.17 -5.26
C GLU A 298 11.66 -11.74 -4.02
N HIS A 299 11.88 -12.36 -2.87
CA HIS A 299 11.23 -11.98 -1.61
C HIS A 299 11.45 -10.50 -1.29
N VAL A 300 12.72 -10.07 -1.24
CA VAL A 300 13.08 -8.66 -0.96
C VAL A 300 12.57 -7.73 -2.06
N HIS A 301 12.71 -8.12 -3.33
CA HIS A 301 12.18 -7.32 -4.44
C HIS A 301 10.67 -7.10 -4.31
N ASN A 302 9.91 -8.17 -4.05
CA ASN A 302 8.46 -8.11 -3.95
C ASN A 302 8.00 -7.26 -2.77
N VAL A 303 8.60 -7.43 -1.60
CA VAL A 303 8.22 -6.68 -0.39
C VAL A 303 8.48 -5.18 -0.59
N PHE A 304 9.62 -4.80 -1.18
CA PHE A 304 10.06 -3.40 -1.22
C PHE A 304 9.63 -2.63 -2.47
N LYS A 305 9.41 -3.32 -3.59
CA LYS A 305 9.16 -2.69 -4.91
C LYS A 305 7.78 -3.00 -5.48
N VAL A 306 7.28 -4.23 -5.29
CA VAL A 306 6.05 -4.69 -5.96
C VAL A 306 4.82 -4.50 -5.08
N ARG A 307 4.82 -5.06 -3.87
CA ARG A 307 3.61 -5.20 -3.04
C ARG A 307 3.27 -3.93 -2.28
N VAL A 308 4.29 -3.14 -1.90
CA VAL A 308 4.15 -1.97 -1.01
C VAL A 308 3.21 -0.90 -1.51
N GLN A 309 3.14 -0.68 -2.84
CA GLN A 309 2.35 0.42 -3.41
C GLN A 309 0.87 0.34 -3.02
N LYS A 310 0.31 -0.87 -2.95
CA LYS A 310 -1.09 -1.10 -2.60
C LYS A 310 -1.42 -0.69 -1.16
N TYR A 311 -0.43 -0.77 -0.26
CA TYR A 311 -0.63 -0.56 1.16
C TYR A 311 -0.36 0.88 1.61
N LEU A 312 0.28 1.72 0.79
CA LEU A 312 0.68 3.09 1.18
C LEU A 312 -0.50 3.92 1.68
N ALA A 313 -1.58 3.99 0.89
CA ALA A 313 -2.75 4.79 1.23
C ALA A 313 -3.55 4.19 2.41
N ALA A 314 -3.67 2.87 2.48
CA ALA A 314 -4.43 2.23 3.55
C ALA A 314 -3.69 2.27 4.88
N TRP A 315 -2.36 2.12 4.89
CA TRP A 315 -1.56 2.13 6.11
C TRP A 315 -1.58 3.49 6.81
N SER A 316 -1.66 4.61 6.05
CA SER A 316 -1.69 5.95 6.63
C SER A 316 -2.99 6.25 7.39
N VAL A 317 -4.12 5.66 6.96
CA VAL A 317 -5.45 5.90 7.54
C VAL A 317 -5.94 4.79 8.48
N SER A 318 -5.27 3.62 8.50
CA SER A 318 -5.61 2.49 9.39
C SER A 318 -5.20 2.68 10.84
#